data_AF-A0A831NL37-F1
#
_entry.id   AF-A0A831NL37-F1
#
_cell.length_a   1.000
_cell.length_b   1.000
_cell.length_c   1.000
_cell.angle_alpha   90.00
_cell.angle_beta   90.00
_cell.angle_gamma   90.00
#
_symmetry.space_group_name_H-M   'P 1'
#
loop_
_entity.id
_entity.type
_entity.pdbx_description
1 polymer ?
#
loop_
_entity_poly.entity_id
_entity_poly.type
_entity_poly.pdbx_seq_one_letter_code
_entity_poly.pdbx_strand_id
1 'polypeptide(L)'
;DGRRIEKVDISPFINNLPNNVDTTRFTTENASGSTSQAANIIEAIEIGTSLLLLDEDTSATNFMIRDARMQKLIAKKEEPITPFIDRVKQLYKDKGISTILVMGGSGDYFDVADCVIKMHNYRPYDVTQEAKKIAEQFKTNREVEENNEPIVIKPRIPLKKGLEVKGKKIKSKDEDTIRFGYQEIELDYVEQLVDKSQTNAIGEVIRYIASKYVDEKSSIKEILEKVYKDIYEKGLDVVSSFYGKHPGNLALPRLQEVAAALNRLRSFTVR
;
A
#
# COMPACT_ATOMS: atom_id res chain seq x y z
N ASP A 1 -8.97 -7.60 -2.61
CA ASP A 1 -9.00 -9.03 -2.26
C ASP A 1 -8.27 -9.83 -3.33
N GLY A 2 -7.76 -11.02 -3.05
CA GLY A 2 -7.20 -11.93 -4.05
C GLY A 2 -5.73 -11.73 -4.43
N ARG A 3 -5.11 -10.63 -3.99
CA ARG A 3 -3.70 -10.35 -4.31
C ARG A 3 -2.75 -11.21 -3.48
N ARG A 4 -1.56 -11.43 -4.02
CA ARG A 4 -0.44 -12.01 -3.28
C ARG A 4 0.20 -10.97 -2.37
N ILE A 5 0.70 -11.43 -1.24
CA ILE A 5 1.57 -10.69 -0.32
C ILE A 5 2.79 -11.56 -0.02
N GLU A 6 3.99 -10.97 -0.06
CA GLU A 6 5.25 -11.66 0.19
C GLU A 6 6.04 -10.98 1.31
N LYS A 7 6.11 -11.65 2.46
CA LYS A 7 6.85 -11.27 3.67
C LYS A 7 6.69 -9.81 4.11
N VAL A 8 5.46 -9.32 4.13
CA VAL A 8 5.14 -7.98 4.65
C VAL A 8 4.86 -8.08 6.15
N ASP A 9 5.42 -7.16 6.94
CA ASP A 9 5.12 -7.08 8.38
C ASP A 9 3.79 -6.34 8.59
N ILE A 10 2.69 -7.09 8.64
CA ILE A 10 1.34 -6.55 8.87
C ILE A 10 0.95 -6.54 10.36
N SER A 11 1.85 -6.94 11.26
CA SER A 11 1.63 -6.94 12.71
C SER A 11 1.18 -5.61 13.33
N PRO A 12 1.46 -4.42 12.74
CA PRO A 12 0.86 -3.18 13.24
C PRO A 12 -0.68 -3.18 13.18
N PHE A 13 -1.27 -3.90 12.23
CA PHE A 13 -2.72 -3.94 12.04
C PHE A 13 -3.35 -5.30 12.29
N ILE A 14 -2.61 -6.40 12.11
CA ILE A 14 -3.16 -7.75 12.13
C ILE A 14 -2.25 -8.64 12.97
N ASN A 15 -2.79 -9.20 14.05
CA ASN A 15 -2.10 -10.08 14.98
C ASN A 15 -2.93 -11.35 15.22
N ASN A 16 -2.35 -12.38 15.83
CA ASN A 16 -3.10 -13.55 16.32
C ASN A 16 -4.01 -14.21 15.26
N LEU A 17 -3.56 -14.27 14.01
CA LEU A 17 -4.30 -14.97 12.96
C LEU A 17 -4.47 -16.46 13.32
N PRO A 18 -5.56 -17.11 12.85
CA PRO A 18 -5.75 -18.55 13.03
C PRO A 18 -4.52 -19.35 12.58
N ASN A 19 -4.27 -20.49 13.22
CA ASN A 19 -3.10 -21.35 12.98
C ASN A 19 -1.73 -20.72 13.31
N ASN A 20 -1.70 -19.65 14.12
CA ASN A 20 -0.47 -18.96 14.52
C ASN A 20 0.37 -18.52 13.32
N VAL A 21 -0.28 -18.03 12.26
CA VAL A 21 0.41 -17.48 11.09
C VAL A 21 1.22 -16.26 11.52
N ASP A 22 2.50 -16.24 11.16
CA ASP A 22 3.42 -15.15 11.46
C ASP A 22 3.02 -13.88 10.67
N THR A 23 2.54 -12.87 11.40
CA THR A 23 2.15 -11.58 10.84
C THR A 23 3.32 -10.61 10.67
N THR A 24 4.49 -10.93 11.24
CA THR A 24 5.70 -10.11 11.10
C THR A 24 6.45 -10.36 9.78
N ARG A 25 6.13 -11.46 9.10
CA ARG A 25 6.61 -11.84 7.77
C ARG A 25 5.50 -12.48 6.95
N PHE A 26 4.34 -11.83 6.93
CA PHE A 26 3.13 -12.38 6.36
C PHE A 26 3.25 -12.66 4.87
N THR A 27 2.84 -13.87 4.47
CA THR A 27 2.87 -14.34 3.09
C THR A 27 1.57 -15.07 2.76
N THR A 28 0.95 -14.75 1.62
CA THR A 28 -0.25 -15.43 1.13
C THR A 28 -0.38 -15.27 -0.38
N GLU A 29 -0.94 -16.27 -1.05
CA GLU A 29 -1.31 -16.21 -2.47
C GLU A 29 -2.70 -15.59 -2.70
N ASN A 30 -3.50 -15.45 -1.64
CA ASN A 30 -4.89 -15.04 -1.70
C ASN A 30 -5.25 -14.22 -0.44
N ALA A 31 -4.91 -12.94 -0.44
CA ALA A 31 -5.17 -12.03 0.68
C ALA A 31 -6.65 -11.60 0.74
N SER A 32 -7.24 -11.64 1.94
CA SER A 32 -8.55 -11.03 2.20
C SER A 32 -8.51 -9.50 2.03
N GLY A 33 -9.67 -8.85 2.00
CA GLY A 33 -9.78 -7.38 1.99
C GLY A 33 -8.91 -6.68 3.06
N SER A 34 -9.07 -7.06 4.33
CA SER A 34 -8.36 -6.43 5.47
C SER A 34 -6.84 -6.66 5.41
N THR A 35 -6.41 -7.89 5.08
CA THR A 35 -4.98 -8.22 4.97
C THR A 35 -4.33 -7.55 3.75
N SER A 36 -5.07 -7.42 2.65
CA SER A 36 -4.64 -6.66 1.46
C SER A 36 -4.46 -5.19 1.79
N GLN A 37 -5.40 -4.58 2.50
CA GLN A 37 -5.35 -3.16 2.87
C GLN A 37 -4.23 -2.87 3.88
N ALA A 38 -4.05 -3.73 4.89
CA ALA A 38 -2.92 -3.65 5.81
C ALA A 38 -1.58 -3.72 5.06
N ALA A 39 -1.43 -4.69 4.13
CA ALA A 39 -0.22 -4.80 3.32
C ALA A 39 -0.01 -3.59 2.41
N ASN A 40 -1.05 -3.05 1.76
CA ASN A 40 -0.95 -1.85 0.93
C ASN A 40 -0.37 -0.66 1.72
N ILE A 41 -0.83 -0.45 2.95
CA ILE A 41 -0.33 0.64 3.81
C ILE A 41 1.15 0.41 4.15
N ILE A 42 1.51 -0.78 4.62
CA ILE A 42 2.91 -1.10 4.99
C ILE A 42 3.85 -1.00 3.79
N GLU A 43 3.43 -1.52 2.63
CA GLU A 43 4.16 -1.43 1.36
C GLU A 43 4.35 0.04 0.95
N ALA A 44 3.33 0.90 1.08
CA ALA A 44 3.44 2.32 0.77
C ALA A 44 4.41 3.06 1.72
N ILE A 45 4.37 2.73 3.02
CA ILE A 45 5.28 3.32 4.01
C ILE A 45 6.72 2.86 3.75
N GLU A 46 6.95 1.59 3.41
CA GLU A 46 8.28 1.06 3.07
C GLU A 46 8.95 1.86 1.95
N ILE A 47 8.17 2.30 0.96
CA ILE A 47 8.65 3.06 -0.18
C ILE A 47 8.78 4.56 0.13
N GLY A 48 8.26 5.00 1.27
CA GLY A 48 8.39 6.37 1.77
C GLY A 48 7.23 7.28 1.40
N THR A 49 6.00 6.78 1.41
CA THR A 49 4.83 7.67 1.32
C THR A 49 4.78 8.63 2.52
N SER A 50 4.34 9.86 2.27
CA SER A 50 4.05 10.87 3.30
C SER A 50 2.56 11.11 3.50
N LEU A 51 1.72 10.51 2.66
CA LEU A 51 0.27 10.71 2.65
C LEU A 51 -0.43 9.41 2.28
N LEU A 52 -1.44 9.06 3.06
CA LEU A 52 -2.39 8.00 2.74
C LEU A 52 -3.71 8.63 2.32
N LEU A 53 -4.27 8.16 1.20
CA LEU A 53 -5.59 8.53 0.71
C LEU A 53 -6.46 7.29 0.83
N LEU A 54 -7.55 7.39 1.57
CA LEU A 54 -8.49 6.29 1.78
C LEU A 54 -9.91 6.75 1.48
N ASP A 55 -10.70 5.84 0.93
CA ASP A 55 -12.14 5.98 0.75
C ASP A 55 -12.84 4.84 1.49
N GLU A 56 -13.81 5.17 2.34
CA GLU A 56 -14.60 4.18 3.08
C GLU A 56 -15.30 3.20 2.14
N ASP A 57 -15.78 3.67 0.98
CA ASP A 57 -16.58 2.86 0.04
C ASP A 57 -15.74 1.76 -0.65
N THR A 58 -14.42 1.92 -0.74
CA THR A 58 -13.50 0.94 -1.33
C THR A 58 -12.60 0.27 -0.29
N SER A 59 -12.80 0.57 0.99
CA SER A 59 -12.04 0.00 2.11
C SER A 59 -12.72 -1.21 2.74
N ALA A 60 -11.93 -2.06 3.41
CA ALA A 60 -12.47 -3.13 4.22
C ALA A 60 -13.05 -2.56 5.53
N THR A 61 -14.37 -2.63 5.72
CA THR A 61 -15.06 -2.03 6.89
C THR A 61 -14.47 -2.49 8.23
N ASN A 62 -14.18 -3.79 8.36
CA ASN A 62 -13.58 -4.38 9.56
C ASN A 62 -12.13 -3.93 9.82
N PHE A 63 -11.46 -3.39 8.81
CA PHE A 63 -10.14 -2.76 8.95
C PHE A 63 -10.28 -1.29 9.37
N MET A 64 -11.32 -0.59 8.91
CA MET A 64 -11.48 0.84 9.15
C MET A 64 -11.95 1.15 10.57
N ILE A 65 -12.90 0.39 11.08
CA ILE A 65 -13.55 0.69 12.38
C ILE A 65 -13.86 -0.59 13.16
N ARG A 66 -14.02 -0.39 14.47
CA ARG A 66 -14.63 -1.38 15.37
C ARG A 66 -15.37 -0.64 16.46
N ASP A 67 -16.71 -0.78 16.48
CA ASP A 67 -17.53 -0.02 17.42
C ASP A 67 -17.50 -0.62 18.84
N ALA A 68 -17.98 0.16 19.82
CA ALA A 68 -18.00 -0.27 21.23
C ALA A 68 -18.92 -1.47 21.50
N ARG A 69 -19.91 -1.75 20.64
CA ARG A 69 -20.78 -2.92 20.80
C ARG A 69 -20.05 -4.19 20.37
N MET A 70 -19.33 -4.14 19.26
CA MET A 70 -18.50 -5.23 18.76
C MET A 70 -17.34 -5.53 19.71
N GLN A 71 -16.74 -4.52 20.33
CA GLN A 71 -15.73 -4.72 21.37
C GLN A 71 -16.26 -5.46 22.61
N LYS A 72 -17.53 -5.20 22.98
CA LYS A 72 -18.19 -5.92 24.09
C LYS A 72 -18.60 -7.33 23.73
N LEU A 73 -18.97 -7.56 22.47
CA LEU A 73 -19.40 -8.88 21.99
C LEU A 73 -18.22 -9.83 21.77
N ILE A 74 -17.15 -9.33 21.16
CA ILE A 74 -15.97 -10.12 20.79
C ILE A 74 -14.78 -9.55 21.57
N ALA A 75 -14.19 -10.35 22.45
CA ALA A 75 -13.03 -9.90 23.22
C ALA A 75 -11.84 -9.58 22.29
N LYS A 76 -11.01 -8.58 22.62
CA LYS A 76 -9.84 -8.21 21.79
C LYS A 76 -8.92 -9.39 21.46
N LYS A 77 -8.76 -10.35 22.39
CA LYS A 77 -7.95 -11.57 22.17
C LYS A 77 -8.47 -12.47 21.03
N GLU A 78 -9.74 -12.35 20.66
CA GLU A 78 -10.40 -13.11 19.59
C GLU A 78 -10.52 -12.29 18.29
N GLU A 79 -10.21 -10.99 18.34
CA GLU A 79 -10.21 -10.10 17.18
C GLU A 79 -8.75 -9.86 16.71
N PRO A 80 -8.33 -10.48 15.60
CA PRO A 80 -6.96 -10.31 15.10
C PRO A 80 -6.68 -8.90 14.57
N ILE A 81 -7.71 -8.15 14.17
CA ILE A 81 -7.54 -6.85 13.53
C ILE A 81 -7.47 -5.75 14.59
N THR A 82 -6.51 -4.85 14.44
CA THR A 82 -6.47 -3.55 15.10
C THR A 82 -6.93 -2.52 14.08
N PRO A 83 -8.06 -1.84 14.33
CA PRO A 83 -8.68 -0.99 13.32
C PRO A 83 -7.79 0.23 13.01
N PHE A 84 -7.87 0.73 11.78
CA PHE A 84 -7.05 1.84 11.29
C PHE A 84 -7.22 3.11 12.13
N ILE A 85 -8.43 3.35 12.66
CA ILE A 85 -8.73 4.47 13.56
C ILE A 85 -7.80 4.51 14.79
N ASP A 86 -7.38 3.35 15.30
CA ASP A 86 -6.50 3.25 16.47
C ASP A 86 -5.02 3.42 16.11
N ARG A 87 -4.68 3.44 14.81
CA ARG A 87 -3.30 3.61 14.30
C ARG A 87 -3.07 4.92 13.57
N VAL A 88 -4.12 5.60 13.09
CA VAL A 88 -3.99 6.78 12.23
C VAL A 88 -3.22 7.93 12.91
N LYS A 89 -3.48 8.18 14.20
CA LYS A 89 -2.71 9.18 14.96
C LYS A 89 -1.25 8.78 15.14
N GLN A 90 -1.00 7.50 15.36
CA GLN A 90 0.35 6.97 15.54
C GLN A 90 1.17 7.13 14.25
N LEU A 91 0.58 6.84 13.08
CA LEU A 91 1.22 7.05 11.77
C LEU A 91 1.67 8.51 11.59
N TYR A 92 0.85 9.47 11.99
CA TYR A 92 1.23 10.87 11.94
C TYR A 92 2.32 11.22 12.97
N LYS A 93 2.16 10.85 14.24
CA LYS A 93 3.11 11.20 15.30
C LYS A 93 4.49 10.55 15.12
N ASP A 94 4.53 9.27 14.76
CA ASP A 94 5.77 8.49 14.73
C ASP A 94 6.49 8.60 13.38
N LYS A 95 5.75 8.83 12.28
CA LYS A 95 6.30 8.82 10.91
C LYS A 95 6.06 10.11 10.12
N GLY A 96 5.28 11.06 10.64
CA GLY A 96 4.89 12.25 9.89
C GLY A 96 3.96 11.97 8.71
N ILE A 97 3.29 10.81 8.69
CA ILE A 97 2.44 10.39 7.57
C ILE A 97 1.03 10.90 7.81
N SER A 98 0.60 11.81 6.93
CA SER A 98 -0.76 12.36 6.97
C SER A 98 -1.75 11.38 6.36
N THR A 99 -3.04 11.51 6.70
CA THR A 99 -4.11 10.74 6.08
C THR A 99 -5.27 11.66 5.69
N ILE A 100 -5.76 11.51 4.46
CA ILE A 100 -7.05 12.04 4.03
C ILE A 100 -7.97 10.85 3.83
N LEU A 101 -9.11 10.88 4.52
CA LEU A 101 -10.07 9.79 4.56
C LEU A 101 -11.47 10.31 4.23
N VAL A 102 -12.08 9.77 3.18
CA VAL A 102 -13.50 9.96 2.89
C VAL A 102 -14.31 9.05 3.82
N MET A 103 -15.26 9.63 4.55
CA MET A 103 -16.15 8.93 5.47
C MET A 103 -17.60 9.36 5.23
N GLY A 104 -18.53 8.42 5.37
CA GLY A 104 -19.97 8.64 5.39
C GLY A 104 -20.74 7.73 6.35
N GLY A 105 -20.17 6.59 6.75
CA GLY A 105 -20.82 5.57 7.56
C GLY A 105 -20.55 5.63 9.06
N SER A 106 -19.44 6.24 9.49
CA SER A 106 -19.03 6.29 10.90
C SER A 106 -18.54 7.65 11.37
N GLY A 107 -19.05 8.10 12.52
CA GLY A 107 -18.62 9.31 13.22
C GLY A 107 -17.41 9.10 14.15
N ASP A 108 -16.93 7.87 14.31
CA ASP A 108 -15.87 7.51 15.25
C ASP A 108 -14.57 8.29 14.98
N TYR A 109 -14.29 8.60 13.71
CA TYR A 109 -13.10 9.34 13.31
C TYR A 109 -13.09 10.81 13.78
N PHE A 110 -14.22 11.37 14.22
CA PHE A 110 -14.25 12.73 14.79
C PHE A 110 -13.34 12.85 16.02
N ASP A 111 -13.19 11.78 16.81
CA ASP A 111 -12.29 11.73 17.97
C ASP A 111 -10.81 11.95 17.56
N VAL A 112 -10.45 11.50 16.36
CA VAL A 112 -9.06 11.46 15.90
C VAL A 112 -8.68 12.47 14.83
N ALA A 113 -9.65 12.99 14.07
CA ALA A 113 -9.41 13.91 12.97
C ALA A 113 -8.95 15.30 13.46
N ASP A 114 -7.96 15.87 12.77
CA ASP A 114 -7.52 17.26 12.98
C ASP A 114 -8.39 18.27 12.21
N CYS A 115 -8.92 17.86 11.06
CA CYS A 115 -9.79 18.65 10.20
C CYS A 115 -10.94 17.78 9.69
N VAL A 116 -12.15 18.34 9.62
CA VAL A 116 -13.33 17.67 9.06
C VAL A 116 -13.96 18.56 8.01
N ILE A 117 -13.97 18.08 6.76
CA ILE A 117 -14.59 18.77 5.63
C ILE A 117 -15.89 18.06 5.27
N LYS A 118 -17.01 18.78 5.35
CA LYS A 118 -18.30 18.31 4.86
C LYS A 118 -18.51 18.77 3.43
N MET A 119 -18.74 17.83 2.52
CA MET A 119 -19.19 18.14 1.16
C MET A 119 -20.72 18.21 1.14
N HIS A 120 -21.29 19.33 0.72
CA HIS A 120 -22.73 19.48 0.54
C HIS A 120 -23.03 20.23 -0.76
N ASN A 121 -23.83 19.62 -1.64
CA ASN A 121 -24.11 20.12 -2.99
C ASN A 121 -22.83 20.52 -3.74
N TYR A 122 -21.82 19.62 -3.71
CA TYR A 122 -20.51 19.80 -4.33
C TYR A 122 -19.70 21.01 -3.80
N ARG A 123 -20.03 21.53 -2.62
CA ARG A 123 -19.29 22.60 -1.96
C ARG A 123 -18.65 22.11 -0.64
N PRO A 124 -17.36 22.39 -0.40
CA PRO A 124 -16.70 22.04 0.85
C PRO A 124 -17.02 23.04 1.96
N TYR A 125 -17.23 22.54 3.17
CA TYR A 125 -17.38 23.33 4.39
C TYR A 125 -16.47 22.75 5.48
N ASP A 126 -15.65 23.59 6.10
CA ASP A 126 -14.94 23.21 7.31
C ASP A 126 -15.95 23.13 8.46
N VAL A 127 -16.18 21.91 8.94
CA VAL A 127 -17.09 21.59 10.05
C VAL A 127 -16.33 21.01 11.23
N THR A 128 -15.02 21.25 11.34
CA THR A 128 -14.15 20.68 12.36
C THR A 128 -14.69 20.94 13.77
N GLN A 129 -15.10 22.17 14.06
CA GLN A 129 -15.64 22.54 15.37
C GLN A 129 -16.99 21.88 15.67
N GLU A 130 -17.84 21.70 14.65
CA GLU A 130 -19.13 21.01 14.78
C GLU A 130 -18.90 19.53 15.08
N ALA A 131 -18.00 18.87 14.33
CA ALA A 131 -17.64 17.48 14.53
C ALA A 131 -17.06 17.20 15.91
N LYS A 132 -16.17 18.08 16.42
CA LYS A 132 -15.60 17.94 17.78
C LYS A 132 -16.67 18.08 18.86
N LYS A 133 -17.61 19.01 18.73
CA LYS A 133 -18.75 19.13 19.66
C LYS A 133 -19.63 17.89 19.66
N ILE A 134 -19.89 17.30 18.49
CA ILE A 134 -20.66 16.05 18.37
C ILE A 134 -19.93 14.91 19.10
N ALA A 135 -18.63 14.75 18.89
CA ALA A 135 -17.83 13.72 19.56
C ALA A 135 -17.82 13.88 21.10
N GLU A 136 -17.76 15.13 21.60
CA GLU A 136 -17.85 15.41 23.04
C GLU A 136 -19.23 15.08 23.62
N GLN A 137 -20.31 15.40 22.88
CA GLN A 137 -21.69 15.14 23.31
C GLN A 137 -22.05 13.65 23.25
N PHE A 138 -21.60 12.95 22.21
CA PHE A 138 -21.90 11.55 21.95
C PHE A 138 -20.65 10.70 22.03
N LYS A 139 -20.23 10.40 23.26
CA LYS A 139 -19.07 9.55 23.49
C LYS A 139 -19.27 8.15 22.91
N THR A 140 -18.32 7.72 22.09
CA THR A 140 -18.30 6.38 21.48
C THR A 140 -18.17 5.27 22.53
N ASN A 141 -17.53 5.57 23.68
CA ASN A 141 -17.14 4.60 24.71
C ASN A 141 -16.34 3.41 24.13
N ARG A 142 -15.71 3.61 22.97
CA ARG A 142 -14.78 2.67 22.36
C ARG A 142 -13.50 2.69 23.19
N GLU A 143 -12.93 1.51 23.43
CA GLU A 143 -11.58 1.39 23.98
C GLU A 143 -10.59 1.44 22.81
N VAL A 144 -9.56 2.28 22.91
CA VAL A 144 -8.51 2.30 21.87
C VAL A 144 -7.72 1.00 21.97
N GLU A 145 -7.66 0.25 20.88
CA GLU A 145 -6.97 -1.05 20.83
C GLU A 145 -5.47 -0.90 20.54
N GLU A 146 -4.90 0.25 20.94
CA GLU A 146 -3.54 0.67 20.62
C GLU A 146 -2.52 -0.33 21.14
N ASN A 147 -1.62 -0.76 20.26
CA ASN A 147 -0.34 -1.30 20.71
C ASN A 147 0.61 -0.11 20.80
N ASN A 148 1.06 0.25 22.01
CA ASN A 148 2.00 1.36 22.25
C ASN A 148 3.36 1.17 21.55
N GLU A 149 3.59 0.03 20.91
CA GLU A 149 4.77 -0.23 20.10
C GLU A 149 4.81 0.66 18.85
N PRO A 150 5.95 1.34 18.60
CA PRO A 150 6.16 2.12 17.38
C PRO A 150 5.97 1.29 16.12
N ILE A 151 5.43 1.90 15.06
CA ILE A 151 5.35 1.24 13.75
C ILE A 151 6.75 1.16 13.15
N VAL A 152 7.37 -0.02 13.20
CA VAL A 152 8.69 -0.28 12.61
C VAL A 152 8.51 -0.95 11.26
N ILE A 153 9.08 -0.35 10.21
CA ILE A 153 9.08 -0.94 8.87
C ILE A 153 10.44 -1.58 8.62
N LYS A 154 10.42 -2.88 8.34
CA LYS A 154 11.63 -3.64 7.99
C LYS A 154 11.80 -3.61 6.48
N PRO A 155 12.89 -3.01 5.94
CA PRO A 155 13.13 -3.01 4.51
C PRO A 155 13.29 -4.44 3.98
N ARG A 156 12.56 -4.79 2.93
CA ARG A 156 12.62 -6.11 2.31
C ARG A 156 13.67 -6.12 1.21
N ILE A 157 14.45 -7.20 1.14
CA ILE A 157 15.51 -7.37 0.14
C ILE A 157 15.04 -8.33 -0.94
N PRO A 158 14.88 -7.91 -2.20
CA PRO A 158 14.45 -8.79 -3.28
C PRO A 158 15.51 -9.84 -3.63
N LEU A 159 15.04 -11.04 -3.94
CA LEU A 159 15.86 -12.17 -4.37
C LEU A 159 15.80 -12.33 -5.89
N LYS A 160 16.92 -12.70 -6.51
CA LYS A 160 17.02 -12.83 -7.98
C LYS A 160 15.99 -13.81 -8.54
N LYS A 161 15.84 -14.95 -7.86
CA LYS A 161 14.90 -16.01 -8.23
C LYS A 161 13.47 -15.51 -8.45
N GLY A 162 13.04 -14.49 -7.71
CA GLY A 162 11.69 -13.94 -7.81
C GLY A 162 11.46 -12.98 -8.97
N LEU A 163 12.52 -12.61 -9.69
CA LEU A 163 12.48 -11.70 -10.84
C LEU A 163 13.02 -12.37 -12.11
N GLU A 164 13.16 -13.70 -12.11
CA GLU A 164 13.50 -14.47 -13.30
C GLU A 164 12.32 -14.51 -14.28
N VAL A 165 12.49 -13.91 -15.46
CA VAL A 165 11.50 -13.98 -16.53
C VAL A 165 11.55 -15.35 -17.20
N LYS A 166 10.50 -16.15 -17.02
CA LYS A 166 10.35 -17.45 -17.69
C LYS A 166 9.54 -17.30 -18.97
N GLY A 167 10.11 -17.71 -20.11
CA GLY A 167 9.41 -17.77 -21.38
C GLY A 167 9.31 -16.41 -22.10
N LYS A 168 8.12 -15.81 -22.10
CA LYS A 168 7.82 -14.60 -22.91
C LYS A 168 8.51 -13.34 -22.36
N LYS A 169 8.73 -12.34 -23.23
CA LYS A 169 9.25 -11.03 -22.81
C LYS A 169 8.26 -10.29 -21.91
N ILE A 170 8.78 -9.41 -21.07
CA ILE A 170 7.97 -8.46 -20.31
C ILE A 170 7.32 -7.47 -21.28
N LYS A 171 6.01 -7.26 -21.18
CA LYS A 171 5.27 -6.26 -21.96
C LYS A 171 3.98 -5.87 -21.25
N SER A 172 3.53 -4.63 -21.41
CA SER A 172 2.13 -4.31 -21.07
C SER A 172 1.20 -5.08 -22.02
N LYS A 173 0.04 -5.46 -21.49
CA LYS A 173 -1.08 -5.99 -22.27
C LYS A 173 -2.05 -4.84 -22.55
N ASP A 174 -2.40 -4.10 -21.52
CA ASP A 174 -3.32 -2.95 -21.50
C ASP A 174 -2.81 -1.90 -20.48
N GLU A 175 -3.69 -1.04 -19.97
CA GLU A 175 -3.36 0.02 -19.02
C GLU A 175 -2.99 -0.53 -17.64
N ASP A 176 -3.60 -1.63 -17.21
CA ASP A 176 -3.43 -2.11 -15.84
C ASP A 176 -2.75 -3.47 -15.74
N THR A 177 -2.49 -4.14 -16.87
CA THR A 177 -1.89 -5.48 -16.87
C THR A 177 -0.50 -5.48 -17.48
N ILE A 178 0.48 -5.97 -16.72
CA ILE A 178 1.82 -6.28 -17.21
C ILE A 178 1.98 -7.80 -17.35
N ARG A 179 2.31 -8.27 -18.56
CA ARG A 179 2.75 -9.64 -18.76
C ARG A 179 4.22 -9.78 -18.39
N PHE A 180 4.52 -10.61 -17.40
CA PHE A 180 5.85 -10.96 -16.95
C PHE A 180 6.11 -12.45 -17.22
N GLY A 181 6.69 -12.77 -18.38
CA GLY A 181 6.84 -14.17 -18.79
C GLY A 181 5.48 -14.85 -19.02
N TYR A 182 5.23 -15.92 -18.27
CA TYR A 182 3.93 -16.60 -18.23
C TYR A 182 2.97 -16.06 -17.16
N GLN A 183 3.41 -15.09 -16.36
CA GLN A 183 2.60 -14.47 -15.32
C GLN A 183 2.02 -13.14 -15.81
N GLU A 184 0.92 -12.73 -15.19
CA GLU A 184 0.35 -11.40 -15.34
C GLU A 184 0.44 -10.70 -13.97
N ILE A 185 0.79 -9.42 -13.99
CA ILE A 185 0.76 -8.50 -12.85
C ILE A 185 -0.45 -7.61 -13.09
N GLU A 186 -1.48 -7.78 -12.26
CA GLU A 186 -2.70 -6.98 -12.28
C GLU A 186 -2.49 -5.71 -11.46
N LEU A 187 -2.79 -4.55 -12.04
CA LEU A 187 -2.63 -3.22 -11.43
C LEU A 187 -3.95 -2.44 -11.37
N ASP A 188 -5.10 -3.08 -11.60
CA ASP A 188 -6.42 -2.42 -11.62
C ASP A 188 -6.71 -1.67 -10.30
N TYR A 189 -6.16 -2.16 -9.19
CA TYR A 189 -6.24 -1.54 -7.86
C TYR A 189 -5.02 -0.66 -7.53
N VAL A 190 -4.34 -0.13 -8.54
CA VAL A 190 -3.29 0.91 -8.44
C VAL A 190 -3.84 2.16 -9.13
N GLU A 191 -4.91 2.70 -8.57
CA GLU A 191 -5.81 3.71 -9.17
C GLU A 191 -5.14 5.03 -9.61
N GLN A 192 -3.89 5.28 -9.20
CA GLN A 192 -3.12 6.46 -9.60
C GLN A 192 -2.30 6.25 -10.88
N LEU A 193 -2.33 5.04 -11.44
CA LEU A 193 -1.87 4.74 -12.79
C LEU A 193 -2.96 5.20 -13.78
N VAL A 194 -2.59 6.03 -14.75
CA VAL A 194 -3.57 6.76 -15.60
C VAL A 194 -3.26 6.69 -17.09
N ASP A 195 -2.17 6.02 -17.47
CA ASP A 195 -1.78 5.88 -18.87
C ASP A 195 -0.97 4.60 -19.10
N LYS A 196 -1.32 3.88 -20.17
CA LYS A 196 -0.62 2.67 -20.61
C LYS A 196 0.89 2.86 -20.79
N SER A 197 1.35 4.05 -21.11
CA SER A 197 2.77 4.39 -21.25
C SER A 197 3.50 4.35 -19.90
N GLN A 198 2.82 4.61 -18.78
CA GLN A 198 3.36 4.39 -17.44
C GLN A 198 3.51 2.89 -17.17
N THR A 199 2.51 2.10 -17.55
CA THR A 199 2.50 0.63 -17.41
C THR A 199 3.60 -0.02 -18.23
N ASN A 200 3.83 0.47 -19.45
CA ASN A 200 5.00 0.11 -20.26
C ASN A 200 6.31 0.40 -19.53
N ALA A 201 6.43 1.60 -18.98
CA ALA A 201 7.62 2.02 -18.26
C ALA A 201 7.85 1.19 -16.99
N ILE A 202 6.81 0.84 -16.24
CA ILE A 202 6.91 -0.07 -15.09
C ILE A 202 7.50 -1.42 -15.54
N GLY A 203 7.02 -2.00 -16.64
CA GLY A 203 7.56 -3.24 -17.19
C GLY A 203 9.05 -3.16 -17.56
N GLU A 204 9.46 -2.07 -18.21
CA GLU A 204 10.87 -1.81 -18.55
C GLU A 204 11.74 -1.55 -17.32
N VAL A 205 11.21 -0.84 -16.31
CA VAL A 205 11.89 -0.64 -15.03
C VAL A 205 12.10 -1.97 -14.31
N ILE A 206 11.09 -2.84 -14.22
CA ILE A 206 11.22 -4.17 -13.61
C ILE A 206 12.28 -5.00 -14.34
N ARG A 207 12.29 -4.98 -15.68
CA ARG A 207 13.32 -5.63 -16.49
C ARG A 207 14.72 -5.09 -16.16
N TYR A 208 14.84 -3.76 -16.07
CA TYR A 208 16.09 -3.08 -15.77
C TYR A 208 16.62 -3.44 -14.38
N ILE A 209 15.75 -3.43 -13.37
CA ILE A 209 16.03 -3.87 -11.99
C ILE A 209 16.60 -5.30 -12.02
N ALA A 210 15.86 -6.24 -12.62
CA ALA A 210 16.24 -7.66 -12.66
C ALA A 210 17.62 -7.88 -13.31
N SER A 211 17.95 -7.09 -14.33
CA SER A 211 19.22 -7.22 -15.05
C SER A 211 20.44 -6.60 -14.36
N LYS A 212 20.25 -5.58 -13.51
CA LYS A 212 21.35 -4.71 -13.06
C LYS A 212 21.43 -4.47 -11.56
N TYR A 213 20.29 -4.45 -10.85
CA TYR A 213 20.23 -3.94 -9.47
C TYR A 213 19.88 -4.98 -8.39
N VAL A 214 19.37 -6.15 -8.76
CA VAL A 214 19.07 -7.20 -7.78
C VAL A 214 20.39 -7.85 -7.32
N ASP A 215 20.94 -7.32 -6.24
CA ASP A 215 22.19 -7.76 -5.60
C ASP A 215 21.94 -8.65 -4.36
N GLU A 216 20.67 -8.87 -4.00
CA GLU A 216 20.24 -9.57 -2.79
C GLU A 216 20.78 -8.98 -1.48
N LYS A 217 21.11 -7.68 -1.49
CA LYS A 217 21.62 -6.92 -0.34
C LYS A 217 20.88 -5.61 -0.14
N SER A 218 20.62 -4.89 -1.23
CA SER A 218 19.87 -3.63 -1.25
C SER A 218 18.38 -3.91 -1.08
N SER A 219 17.69 -3.07 -0.33
CA SER A 219 16.23 -3.10 -0.19
C SER A 219 15.50 -2.68 -1.47
N ILE A 220 14.20 -2.97 -1.55
CA ILE A 220 13.34 -2.52 -2.66
C ILE A 220 13.47 -1.01 -2.87
N LYS A 221 13.39 -0.22 -1.80
CA LYS A 221 13.48 1.25 -1.85
C LYS A 221 14.82 1.71 -2.42
N GLU A 222 15.94 1.20 -1.90
CA GLU A 222 17.27 1.58 -2.37
C GLU A 222 17.51 1.20 -3.84
N ILE A 223 16.98 0.06 -4.28
CA ILE A 223 17.03 -0.35 -5.69
C ILE A 223 16.25 0.62 -6.57
N LEU A 224 15.03 0.97 -6.17
CA LEU A 224 14.21 1.93 -6.92
C LEU A 224 14.88 3.30 -6.97
N GLU A 225 15.41 3.81 -5.85
CA GLU A 225 16.15 5.08 -5.82
C GLU A 225 17.35 5.08 -6.78
N LYS A 226 18.12 3.97 -6.85
CA LYS A 226 19.22 3.82 -7.80
C LYS A 226 18.74 3.85 -9.26
N VAL A 227 17.61 3.22 -9.58
CA VAL A 227 17.03 3.25 -10.94
C VAL A 227 16.52 4.63 -11.30
N TYR A 228 15.82 5.30 -10.37
CA TYR A 228 15.31 6.65 -10.60
C TYR A 228 16.44 7.68 -10.70
N LYS A 229 17.56 7.46 -10.02
CA LYS A 229 18.79 8.23 -10.23
C LYS A 229 19.33 8.05 -11.65
N ASP A 230 19.41 6.82 -12.14
CA ASP A 230 19.80 6.54 -13.54
C ASP A 230 18.88 7.25 -14.54
N ILE A 231 17.55 7.20 -14.32
CA ILE A 231 16.55 7.89 -15.16
C ILE A 231 16.74 9.41 -15.11
N TYR A 232 16.99 9.97 -13.93
CA TYR A 232 17.23 11.40 -13.77
C TYR A 232 18.49 11.86 -14.51
N GLU A 233 19.57 11.09 -14.42
CA GLU A 233 20.85 11.45 -15.03
C GLU A 233 20.90 11.22 -16.56
N LYS A 234 20.19 10.20 -17.06
CA LYS A 234 20.36 9.70 -18.44
C LYS A 234 19.09 9.79 -19.29
N GLY A 235 17.96 10.15 -18.70
CA GLY A 235 16.65 10.13 -19.34
C GLY A 235 15.91 8.80 -19.15
N LEU A 236 14.58 8.83 -19.36
CA LEU A 236 13.70 7.67 -19.21
C LEU A 236 14.03 6.52 -20.17
N ASP A 237 14.64 6.81 -21.31
CA ASP A 237 15.00 5.78 -22.28
C ASP A 237 16.10 4.83 -21.76
N VAL A 238 16.85 5.18 -20.72
CA VAL A 238 17.88 4.32 -20.11
C VAL A 238 17.34 2.95 -19.66
N VAL A 239 16.08 2.89 -19.22
CA VAL A 239 15.46 1.63 -18.81
C VAL A 239 14.84 0.87 -19.98
N SER A 240 14.74 1.48 -21.16
CA SER A 240 14.12 0.85 -22.33
C SER A 240 14.98 -0.27 -22.92
N SER A 241 14.34 -1.37 -23.28
CA SER A 241 14.95 -2.44 -24.09
C SER A 241 15.35 -1.97 -25.50
N PHE A 242 14.86 -0.80 -25.93
CA PHE A 242 15.15 -0.15 -27.21
C PHE A 242 15.97 1.14 -27.02
N TYR A 243 16.83 1.20 -26.00
CA TYR A 243 17.71 2.35 -25.75
C TYR A 243 18.36 2.88 -27.04
N GLY A 244 18.26 4.21 -27.25
CA GLY A 244 18.73 4.90 -28.46
C GLY A 244 17.83 4.81 -29.70
N LYS A 245 16.69 4.09 -29.66
CA LYS A 245 15.73 3.99 -30.78
C LYS A 245 14.41 4.76 -30.57
N HIS A 246 14.21 5.35 -29.38
CA HIS A 246 13.09 6.22 -29.00
C HIS A 246 11.70 5.82 -29.53
N PRO A 247 11.13 4.67 -29.10
CA PRO A 247 9.82 4.20 -29.55
C PRO A 247 8.63 5.10 -29.11
N GLY A 248 8.85 6.06 -28.21
CA GLY A 248 7.84 7.06 -27.83
C GLY A 248 6.67 6.53 -26.99
N ASN A 249 6.81 5.39 -26.34
CA ASN A 249 5.72 4.69 -25.64
C ASN A 249 5.90 4.56 -24.12
N LEU A 250 6.79 5.37 -23.53
CA LEU A 250 7.09 5.38 -22.09
C LEU A 250 6.72 6.73 -21.48
N ALA A 251 6.01 6.70 -20.36
CA ALA A 251 5.81 7.84 -19.47
C ALA A 251 6.37 7.48 -18.10
N LEU A 252 7.01 8.42 -17.41
CA LEU A 252 7.68 8.14 -16.12
C LEU A 252 6.63 7.85 -15.04
N PRO A 253 6.55 6.62 -14.47
CA PRO A 253 5.74 6.34 -13.28
C PRO A 253 6.44 6.92 -12.04
N ARG A 254 5.76 6.94 -10.89
CA ARG A 254 6.44 7.20 -9.60
C ARG A 254 6.99 5.88 -9.05
N LEU A 255 7.94 5.96 -8.13
CA LEU A 255 8.54 4.76 -7.54
C LEU A 255 7.51 3.87 -6.84
N GLN A 256 6.43 4.48 -6.33
CA GLN A 256 5.32 3.79 -5.65
C GLN A 256 4.58 2.83 -6.59
N GLU A 257 4.30 3.23 -7.84
CA GLU A 257 3.64 2.36 -8.82
C GLU A 257 4.54 1.17 -9.20
N VAL A 258 5.85 1.42 -9.35
CA VAL A 258 6.82 0.34 -9.63
C VAL A 258 6.87 -0.64 -8.47
N ALA A 259 6.93 -0.15 -7.24
CA ALA A 259 6.93 -0.99 -6.05
C ALA A 259 5.61 -1.77 -5.92
N ALA A 260 4.47 -1.13 -6.19
CA ALA A 260 3.15 -1.75 -6.20
C ALA A 260 3.08 -2.93 -7.20
N ALA A 261 3.70 -2.79 -8.37
CA ALA A 261 3.80 -3.86 -9.37
C ALA A 261 4.73 -5.01 -8.91
N LEU A 262 5.90 -4.69 -8.35
CA LEU A 262 6.79 -5.71 -7.77
C LEU A 262 6.08 -6.51 -6.67
N ASN A 263 5.37 -5.83 -5.77
CA ASN A 263 4.65 -6.44 -4.66
C ASN A 263 3.45 -7.30 -5.10
N ARG A 264 2.90 -7.06 -6.29
CA ARG A 264 1.79 -7.83 -6.87
C ARG A 264 2.25 -8.98 -7.78
N LEU A 265 3.55 -9.01 -8.15
CA LEU A 265 4.10 -10.10 -8.95
C LEU A 265 4.11 -11.42 -8.16
N ARG A 266 3.44 -12.44 -8.71
CA ARG A 266 3.26 -13.74 -8.02
C ARG A 266 4.56 -14.51 -7.78
N SER A 267 5.57 -14.32 -8.61
CA SER A 267 6.89 -14.94 -8.40
C SER A 267 7.83 -14.14 -7.50
N PHE A 268 7.48 -12.90 -7.14
CA PHE A 268 8.38 -12.02 -6.40
C PHE A 268 8.77 -12.64 -5.05
N THR A 269 10.05 -12.67 -4.71
CA THR A 269 10.52 -13.22 -3.44
C THR A 269 11.46 -12.24 -2.79
N VAL A 270 11.37 -12.16 -1.46
CA VAL A 270 12.18 -11.25 -0.65
C VAL A 270 12.70 -11.97 0.59
N ARG A 271 13.63 -11.35 1.32
CA ARG A 271 14.02 -11.80 2.65
C ARG A 271 13.95 -10.67 3.67
#